data_AF-A0A6A6D5I3-F1
#
_entry.id   AF-A0A6A6D5I3-F1
#
_cell.length_a   1.000
_cell.length_b   1.000
_cell.length_c   1.000
_cell.angle_alpha   90.00
_cell.angle_beta   90.00
_cell.angle_gamma   90.00
#
_symmetry.space_group_name_H-M   'P 1'
#
loop_
_entity.id
_entity.type
_entity.pdbx_description
1 polymer ?
#
loop_
_entity_poly.entity_id
_entity_poly.type
_entity_poly.pdbx_seq_one_letter_code
_entity_poly.pdbx_strand_id
1 'polypeptide(L)'
;PTDDCKKTLSCTFTQIEVMSMQERLDYVRTMQSKFFGPLDSSNQFRAIEGVIMFFQRKNLGQMGSWVSYVDAGIVEGIQRGGAIALGMGTETGGNPGSEKWADFLRRKKAGELNNRNVHDKAWSEAEQAATEYGKKLGDNKRLPVTPQLRLWYWSTQLFRWIMRNRDTAIKALRV
;
A
#
# COMPACT_ATOMS: atom_id res chain seq x y z
N PRO A 1 -28.23 0.34 -8.99
CA PRO A 1 -27.10 -0.54 -9.37
C PRO A 1 -25.79 0.05 -8.86
N THR A 2 -25.37 -0.33 -7.65
CA THR A 2 -24.05 0.03 -7.13
C THR A 2 -23.04 -0.91 -7.79
N ASP A 3 -22.45 -0.48 -8.91
CA ASP A 3 -21.32 -1.18 -9.50
C ASP A 3 -20.27 -1.43 -8.42
N ASP A 4 -19.87 -2.69 -8.29
CA ASP A 4 -18.85 -3.10 -7.33
C ASP A 4 -17.50 -2.53 -7.78
N CYS A 5 -17.11 -1.41 -7.18
CA CYS A 5 -15.88 -0.67 -7.50
C CYS A 5 -14.62 -1.54 -7.45
N LYS A 6 -14.67 -2.66 -6.71
CA LYS A 6 -13.56 -3.62 -6.62
C LYS A 6 -13.30 -4.32 -7.95
N LYS A 7 -14.34 -4.50 -8.78
CA LYS A 7 -14.26 -5.15 -10.10
C LYS A 7 -13.63 -4.28 -11.18
N THR A 8 -13.58 -2.96 -10.96
CA THR A 8 -13.05 -2.00 -11.93
C THR A 8 -11.88 -1.19 -11.38
N LEU A 9 -11.33 -1.59 -10.22
CA LEU A 9 -10.23 -0.89 -9.54
C LEU A 9 -10.52 0.60 -9.33
N SER A 10 -11.77 0.92 -8.99
CA SER A 10 -12.29 2.30 -8.97
C SER A 10 -12.83 2.75 -7.62
N CYS A 11 -12.65 1.96 -6.55
CA CYS A 11 -13.08 2.37 -5.21
C CYS A 11 -12.42 3.68 -4.81
N THR A 12 -13.21 4.58 -4.26
CA THR A 12 -12.75 5.83 -3.65
C THR A 12 -12.09 5.55 -2.31
N PHE A 13 -11.24 6.47 -1.84
CA PHE A 13 -10.68 6.43 -0.48
C PHE A 13 -11.74 6.12 0.58
N THR A 14 -12.87 6.85 0.58
CA THR A 14 -13.94 6.67 1.56
C THR A 14 -14.55 5.27 1.51
N GLN A 15 -14.74 4.71 0.31
CA GLN A 15 -15.24 3.34 0.16
C GLN A 15 -14.27 2.30 0.72
N ILE A 16 -12.96 2.53 0.60
CA ILE A 16 -11.93 1.65 1.17
C ILE A 16 -11.81 1.85 2.69
N GLU A 17 -11.90 3.09 3.17
CA GLU A 17 -11.79 3.45 4.59
C GLU A 17 -12.85 2.75 5.43
N VAL A 18 -14.09 2.65 4.93
CA VAL A 18 -15.16 1.95 5.63
C VAL A 18 -15.08 0.42 5.56
N MET A 19 -14.18 -0.14 4.73
CA MET A 19 -13.94 -1.59 4.70
C MET A 19 -13.24 -2.04 5.99
N SER A 20 -13.67 -3.17 6.52
CA SER A 20 -12.93 -3.90 7.55
C SER A 20 -11.54 -4.33 7.04
N MET A 21 -10.61 -4.58 7.96
CA MET A 21 -9.28 -5.12 7.61
C MET A 21 -9.39 -6.44 6.81
N GLN A 22 -10.36 -7.30 7.12
CA GLN A 22 -10.58 -8.54 6.37
C GLN A 22 -11.00 -8.24 4.92
N GLU A 23 -11.94 -7.32 4.70
CA GLU A 23 -12.37 -6.94 3.36
C GLU A 23 -11.24 -6.30 2.54
N ARG A 24 -10.35 -5.54 3.18
CA ARG A 24 -9.15 -4.98 2.53
C ARG A 24 -8.14 -6.06 2.16
N LEU A 25 -7.91 -7.02 3.05
CA LEU A 25 -7.04 -8.17 2.79
C LEU A 25 -7.54 -8.96 1.57
N ASP A 26 -8.83 -9.27 1.55
CA ASP A 26 -9.47 -9.98 0.44
C ASP A 26 -9.43 -9.15 -0.84
N TYR A 27 -9.54 -7.83 -0.73
CA TYR A 27 -9.43 -6.95 -1.87
C TYR A 27 -8.02 -6.93 -2.47
N VAL A 28 -6.97 -6.78 -1.64
CA VAL A 28 -5.56 -6.85 -2.09
C VAL A 28 -5.25 -8.19 -2.76
N ARG A 29 -5.76 -9.30 -2.20
CA ARG A 29 -5.64 -10.64 -2.82
C ARG A 29 -6.38 -10.73 -4.14
N THR A 30 -7.55 -10.11 -4.24
CA THR A 30 -8.34 -10.06 -5.48
C THR A 30 -7.62 -9.26 -6.56
N MET A 31 -7.05 -8.10 -6.23
CA MET A 31 -6.24 -7.29 -7.15
C MET A 31 -5.07 -8.12 -7.72
N GLN A 32 -4.31 -8.77 -6.85
CA GLN A 32 -3.19 -9.63 -7.22
C GLN A 32 -3.60 -10.79 -8.14
N SER A 33 -4.64 -11.55 -7.76
CA SER A 33 -5.03 -12.77 -8.47
C SER A 33 -5.79 -12.51 -9.77
N LYS A 34 -6.58 -11.43 -9.86
CA LYS A 34 -7.44 -11.16 -11.02
C LYS A 34 -6.89 -10.12 -11.98
N PHE A 35 -6.16 -9.12 -11.50
CA PHE A 35 -5.78 -7.97 -12.31
C PHE A 35 -4.29 -7.87 -12.58
N PHE A 36 -3.42 -8.29 -11.66
CA PHE A 36 -1.98 -8.00 -11.75
C PHE A 36 -1.14 -9.07 -12.46
N GLY A 37 -1.76 -10.14 -12.97
CA GLY A 37 -1.10 -11.14 -13.82
C GLY A 37 -0.41 -10.54 -15.06
N PRO A 38 -1.10 -9.73 -15.88
CA PRO A 38 -0.50 -9.05 -17.03
C PRO A 38 0.62 -8.04 -16.69
N LEU A 39 0.83 -7.72 -15.40
CA LEU A 39 1.87 -6.82 -14.91
C LEU A 39 3.05 -7.58 -14.27
N ASP A 40 3.09 -8.91 -14.39
CA ASP A 40 4.06 -9.79 -13.69
C ASP A 40 4.12 -9.51 -12.18
N SER A 41 2.94 -9.25 -11.59
CA SER A 41 2.82 -8.71 -10.23
C SER A 41 1.82 -9.45 -9.33
N SER A 42 1.46 -10.69 -9.67
CA SER A 42 0.45 -11.50 -8.94
C SER A 42 0.82 -11.86 -7.49
N ASN A 43 2.06 -11.59 -7.05
CA ASN A 43 2.56 -11.92 -5.71
C ASN A 43 3.35 -10.79 -5.03
N GLN A 44 3.27 -9.56 -5.54
CA GLN A 44 4.11 -8.43 -5.11
C GLN A 44 3.70 -7.78 -3.77
N PHE A 45 2.53 -8.15 -3.23
CA PHE A 45 1.93 -7.44 -2.09
C PHE A 45 1.79 -8.30 -0.83
N ARG A 46 2.54 -9.41 -0.72
CA ARG A 46 2.55 -10.26 0.50
C ARG A 46 2.94 -9.50 1.77
N ALA A 47 3.81 -8.51 1.67
CA ALA A 47 4.17 -7.65 2.81
C ALA A 47 2.96 -6.82 3.28
N ILE A 48 2.16 -6.29 2.35
CA ILE A 48 0.93 -5.54 2.65
C ILE A 48 -0.11 -6.46 3.29
N GLU A 49 -0.30 -7.67 2.73
CA GLU A 49 -1.18 -8.69 3.35
C GLU A 49 -0.76 -8.97 4.81
N GLY A 50 0.54 -9.08 5.08
CA GLY A 50 1.08 -9.29 6.42
C GLY A 50 0.77 -8.15 7.39
N VAL A 51 0.84 -6.89 6.94
CA VAL A 51 0.47 -5.71 7.72
C VAL A 51 -1.02 -5.72 8.06
N ILE A 52 -1.89 -5.97 7.08
CA ILE A 52 -3.35 -6.02 7.29
C ILE A 52 -3.70 -7.16 8.27
N MET A 53 -3.10 -8.34 8.10
CA MET A 53 -3.28 -9.47 9.02
C MET A 53 -2.80 -9.15 10.44
N PHE A 54 -1.72 -8.40 10.59
CA PHE A 54 -1.26 -7.94 11.90
C PHE A 54 -2.29 -7.02 12.57
N PHE A 55 -2.82 -6.05 11.83
CA PHE A 55 -3.87 -5.16 12.36
C PHE A 55 -5.11 -5.93 12.79
N GLN A 56 -5.57 -6.85 11.95
CA GLN A 56 -6.70 -7.72 12.27
C GLN A 56 -6.45 -8.51 13.57
N ARG A 57 -5.28 -9.15 13.72
CA ARG A 57 -4.92 -9.92 14.92
C ARG A 57 -4.78 -9.07 16.18
N LYS A 58 -4.45 -7.79 16.03
CA LYS A 58 -4.33 -6.84 17.15
C LYS A 58 -5.58 -6.00 17.38
N ASN A 59 -6.67 -6.29 16.67
CA ASN A 59 -7.92 -5.52 16.71
C ASN A 59 -7.69 -4.01 16.47
N LEU A 60 -6.80 -3.70 15.52
CA LEU A 60 -6.50 -2.36 15.05
C LEU A 60 -7.19 -2.12 13.71
N GLY A 61 -7.35 -0.85 13.32
CA GLY A 61 -7.92 -0.51 12.02
C GLY A 61 -9.44 -0.53 11.97
N GLN A 62 -10.12 -0.31 13.10
CA GLN A 62 -11.56 -0.05 13.10
C GLN A 62 -11.89 1.16 12.22
N MET A 63 -13.04 1.14 11.56
CA MET A 63 -13.53 2.27 10.75
C MET A 63 -13.45 3.59 11.54
N GLY A 64 -13.00 4.66 10.90
CA GLY A 64 -12.79 5.96 11.51
C GLY A 64 -11.54 6.05 12.40
N SER A 65 -10.77 4.97 12.57
CA SER A 65 -9.50 5.04 13.30
C SER A 65 -8.36 5.57 12.43
N TRP A 66 -7.32 6.11 13.07
CA TRP A 66 -6.12 6.56 12.35
C TRP A 66 -5.48 5.45 11.51
N VAL A 67 -5.44 4.22 12.05
CA VAL A 67 -4.92 3.03 11.32
C VAL A 67 -5.78 2.73 10.09
N SER A 68 -7.10 2.83 10.21
CA SER A 68 -8.01 2.65 9.07
C SER A 68 -7.66 3.61 7.93
N TYR A 69 -7.43 4.89 8.24
CA TYR A 69 -7.06 5.90 7.24
C TYR A 69 -5.71 5.62 6.57
N VAL A 70 -4.70 5.24 7.36
CA VAL A 70 -3.36 4.93 6.83
C VAL A 70 -3.42 3.75 5.86
N ASP A 71 -4.03 2.65 6.29
CA ASP A 71 -4.13 1.44 5.48
C ASP A 71 -5.04 1.62 4.25
N ALA A 72 -6.10 2.43 4.36
CA ALA A 72 -6.94 2.79 3.21
C ALA A 72 -6.14 3.56 2.15
N GLY A 73 -5.25 4.45 2.56
CA GLY A 73 -4.34 5.15 1.65
C GLY A 73 -3.40 4.21 0.91
N ILE A 74 -2.88 3.19 1.59
CA ILE A 74 -2.04 2.14 0.98
C ILE A 74 -2.85 1.35 -0.07
N VAL A 75 -4.02 0.85 0.31
CA VAL A 75 -4.87 0.03 -0.57
C VAL A 75 -5.37 0.84 -1.77
N GLU A 76 -5.77 2.10 -1.58
CA GLU A 76 -6.17 2.98 -2.68
C GLU A 76 -5.00 3.22 -3.65
N GLY A 77 -3.80 3.50 -3.13
CA GLY A 77 -2.62 3.72 -3.97
C GLY A 77 -2.31 2.50 -4.84
N ILE A 78 -2.39 1.29 -4.29
CA ILE A 78 -2.19 0.04 -5.03
C ILE A 78 -3.27 -0.14 -6.10
N GLN A 79 -4.54 0.05 -5.73
CA GLN A 79 -5.67 -0.09 -6.65
C GLN A 79 -5.56 0.88 -7.82
N ARG A 80 -5.40 2.17 -7.54
CA ARG A 80 -5.36 3.24 -8.55
C ARG A 80 -4.10 3.10 -9.41
N GLY A 81 -2.95 2.80 -8.80
CA GLY A 81 -1.74 2.52 -9.55
C GLY A 81 -1.87 1.30 -10.47
N GLY A 82 -2.55 0.26 -10.01
CA GLY A 82 -2.93 -0.89 -10.81
C GLY A 82 -3.83 -0.54 -11.99
N ALA A 83 -4.90 0.23 -11.75
CA ALA A 83 -5.80 0.71 -12.80
C ALA A 83 -5.06 1.50 -13.88
N ILE A 84 -4.14 2.40 -13.47
CA ILE A 84 -3.31 3.21 -14.37
C ILE A 84 -2.36 2.32 -15.18
N ALA A 85 -1.65 1.39 -14.53
CA ALA A 85 -0.71 0.51 -15.22
C ALA A 85 -1.39 -0.44 -16.22
N LEU A 86 -2.65 -0.79 -15.98
CA LEU A 86 -3.47 -1.62 -16.88
C LEU A 86 -4.18 -0.81 -17.98
N GLY A 87 -4.10 0.52 -17.95
CA GLY A 87 -4.84 1.39 -18.88
C GLY A 87 -6.35 1.40 -18.63
N MET A 88 -6.81 1.01 -17.44
CA MET A 88 -8.22 0.98 -17.05
C MET A 88 -8.73 2.34 -16.54
N GLY A 89 -7.83 3.29 -16.24
CA GLY A 89 -8.18 4.64 -15.80
C GLY A 89 -6.94 5.49 -15.50
N THR A 90 -7.13 6.79 -15.31
CA THR A 90 -6.05 7.76 -15.02
C THR A 90 -6.19 8.44 -13.66
N GLU A 91 -7.29 8.19 -12.96
CA GLU A 91 -7.59 8.81 -11.67
C GLU A 91 -6.62 8.37 -10.58
N THR A 92 -6.03 9.34 -9.88
CA THR A 92 -5.11 9.08 -8.76
C THR A 92 -5.79 9.17 -7.39
N GLY A 93 -6.98 9.76 -7.32
CA GLY A 93 -7.68 10.07 -6.06
C GLY A 93 -6.96 11.14 -5.22
N GLY A 94 -5.99 11.86 -5.78
CA GLY A 94 -5.11 12.76 -5.04
C GLY A 94 -4.03 12.05 -4.21
N ASN A 95 -3.96 10.71 -4.30
CA ASN A 95 -2.98 9.90 -3.60
C ASN A 95 -1.66 9.83 -4.41
N PRO A 96 -0.56 10.43 -3.95
CA PRO A 96 0.73 10.43 -4.66
C PRO A 96 1.33 9.03 -4.79
N GLY A 97 0.89 8.06 -3.99
CA GLY A 97 1.28 6.65 -4.13
C GLY A 97 0.75 6.02 -5.42
N SER A 98 -0.37 6.49 -5.96
CA SER A 98 -1.02 5.92 -7.16
C SER A 98 -0.10 5.94 -8.38
N GLU A 99 0.52 7.09 -8.67
CA GLU A 99 1.43 7.24 -9.82
C GLU A 99 2.71 6.41 -9.64
N LYS A 100 3.23 6.35 -8.40
CA LYS A 100 4.42 5.56 -8.08
C LYS A 100 4.17 4.06 -8.19
N TRP A 101 2.99 3.59 -7.76
CA TRP A 101 2.60 2.20 -7.98
C TRP A 101 2.40 1.89 -9.46
N ALA A 102 1.83 2.82 -10.23
CA ALA A 102 1.70 2.66 -11.67
C ALA A 102 3.07 2.57 -12.37
N ASP A 103 4.03 3.39 -11.97
CA ASP A 103 5.42 3.30 -12.43
C ASP A 103 6.05 1.95 -12.06
N PHE A 104 6.00 1.57 -10.78
CA PHE A 104 6.54 0.30 -10.30
C PHE A 104 5.99 -0.89 -11.09
N LEU A 105 4.67 -0.97 -11.28
CA LEU A 105 4.02 -2.08 -11.97
C LEU A 105 4.38 -2.14 -13.46
N ARG A 106 4.47 -0.99 -14.15
CA ARG A 106 4.92 -0.92 -15.55
C ARG A 106 6.36 -1.35 -15.71
N ARG A 107 7.25 -0.88 -14.82
CA ARG A 107 8.68 -1.26 -14.81
C ARG A 107 8.88 -2.73 -14.46
N LYS A 108 8.05 -3.29 -13.57
CA LYS A 108 8.03 -4.72 -13.28
C LYS A 108 7.67 -5.53 -14.52
N LYS A 109 6.60 -5.15 -15.22
CA LYS A 109 6.18 -5.76 -16.49
C LYS A 109 7.27 -5.66 -17.57
N ALA A 110 8.00 -4.56 -17.63
CA ALA A 110 9.10 -4.34 -18.59
C ALA A 110 10.40 -5.10 -18.22
N GLY A 111 10.46 -5.80 -17.08
CA GLY A 111 11.67 -6.50 -16.63
C GLY A 111 12.77 -5.58 -16.08
N GLU A 112 12.46 -4.30 -15.83
CA GLU A 112 13.44 -3.30 -15.37
C GLU A 112 13.76 -3.40 -13.87
N LEU A 113 12.97 -4.19 -13.13
CA LEU A 113 13.11 -4.37 -11.68
C LEU A 113 13.71 -5.73 -11.30
N ASN A 114 14.54 -6.33 -12.17
CA ASN A 114 15.25 -7.57 -11.89
C ASN A 114 16.37 -7.40 -10.84
N ASN A 115 16.92 -6.19 -10.72
CA ASN A 115 17.85 -5.87 -9.64
C ASN A 115 17.07 -5.60 -8.35
N ARG A 116 17.39 -6.36 -7.29
CA ARG A 116 16.69 -6.28 -6.01
C ARG A 116 16.74 -4.88 -5.36
N ASN A 117 17.85 -4.17 -5.44
CA ASN A 117 17.97 -2.84 -4.86
C ASN A 117 17.10 -1.82 -5.60
N VAL A 118 17.04 -1.91 -6.93
CA VAL A 118 16.17 -1.05 -7.76
C VAL A 118 14.70 -1.37 -7.50
N HIS A 119 14.36 -2.66 -7.42
CA HIS A 119 13.03 -3.13 -7.06
C HIS A 119 12.58 -2.60 -5.69
N ASP A 120 13.38 -2.84 -4.64
CA ASP A 120 13.02 -2.50 -3.26
C ASP A 120 12.93 -0.98 -3.07
N LYS A 121 13.76 -0.21 -3.77
CA LYS A 121 13.64 1.25 -3.81
C LYS A 121 12.30 1.69 -4.42
N ALA A 122 11.98 1.23 -5.64
CA ALA A 122 10.74 1.62 -6.31
C ALA A 122 9.49 1.20 -5.52
N TRP A 123 9.47 -0.03 -5.01
CA TRP A 123 8.37 -0.56 -4.19
C TRP A 123 8.17 0.26 -2.92
N SER A 124 9.25 0.54 -2.19
CA SER A 124 9.17 1.26 -0.92
C SER A 124 8.82 2.73 -1.09
N GLU A 125 9.24 3.39 -2.18
CA GLU A 125 8.84 4.77 -2.46
C GLU A 125 7.34 4.88 -2.76
N ALA A 126 6.80 3.93 -3.54
CA ALA A 126 5.36 3.88 -3.82
C ALA A 126 4.54 3.65 -2.55
N GLU A 127 4.97 2.68 -1.74
CA GLU A 127 4.30 2.33 -0.50
C GLU A 127 4.37 3.46 0.55
N GLN A 128 5.51 4.14 0.70
CA GLN A 128 5.63 5.26 1.65
C GLN A 128 4.72 6.41 1.23
N ALA A 129 4.70 6.79 -0.04
CA ALA A 129 3.86 7.88 -0.52
C ALA A 129 2.36 7.61 -0.24
N ALA A 130 1.91 6.37 -0.47
CA ALA A 130 0.54 5.96 -0.16
C ALA A 130 0.25 5.96 1.35
N THR A 131 1.21 5.51 2.16
CA THR A 131 1.12 5.52 3.62
C THR A 131 1.03 6.93 4.18
N GLU A 132 1.90 7.84 3.71
CA GLU A 132 1.94 9.23 4.15
C GLU A 132 0.67 9.99 3.77
N TYR A 133 0.11 9.68 2.61
CA TYR A 133 -1.18 10.21 2.19
C TYR A 133 -2.31 9.83 3.17
N GLY A 134 -2.47 8.54 3.46
CA GLY A 134 -3.47 8.06 4.41
C GLY A 134 -3.26 8.64 5.81
N LYS A 135 -2.00 8.73 6.26
CA LYS A 135 -1.62 9.41 7.51
C LYS A 135 -2.05 10.87 7.52
N LYS A 136 -1.73 11.64 6.48
CA LYS A 136 -2.08 13.07 6.37
C LYS A 136 -3.59 13.25 6.49
N LEU A 137 -4.38 12.39 5.85
CA LEU A 137 -5.83 12.42 5.97
C LEU A 137 -6.30 12.13 7.40
N GLY A 138 -5.75 11.11 8.05
CA GLY A 138 -6.08 10.78 9.44
C GLY A 138 -5.69 11.87 10.44
N ASP A 139 -4.51 12.48 10.25
CA ASP A 139 -4.01 13.60 11.06
C ASP A 139 -4.90 14.84 10.91
N ASN A 140 -5.33 15.15 9.68
CA ASN A 140 -6.25 16.26 9.39
C ASN A 140 -7.62 16.07 10.07
N LYS A 141 -8.03 14.81 10.28
CA LYS A 141 -9.25 14.46 11.04
C LYS A 141 -9.04 14.44 12.55
N ARG A 142 -7.82 14.72 13.04
CA ARG A 142 -7.43 14.71 14.47
C ARG A 142 -7.76 13.39 15.16
N LEU A 143 -7.65 12.28 14.44
CA LEU A 143 -7.94 10.95 14.98
C LEU A 143 -6.92 10.58 16.06
N PRO A 144 -7.34 9.91 17.14
CA PRO A 144 -6.45 9.56 18.25
C PRO A 144 -5.37 8.59 17.78
N VAL A 145 -4.11 8.88 18.13
CA VAL A 145 -2.95 8.01 17.89
C VAL A 145 -2.31 7.67 19.21
N THR A 146 -2.43 6.41 19.63
CA THR A 146 -1.79 5.92 20.86
C THR A 146 -0.27 5.84 20.68
N PRO A 147 0.53 5.89 21.78
CA PRO A 147 1.98 5.72 21.70
C PRO A 147 2.40 4.41 21.02
N GLN A 148 1.66 3.33 21.22
CA GLN A 148 1.90 2.03 20.59
C GLN A 148 1.73 2.10 19.06
N LEU A 149 0.73 2.86 18.58
CA LEU A 149 0.52 3.08 17.14
C LEU A 149 1.61 3.96 16.53
N ARG A 150 2.11 4.95 17.28
CA ARG A 150 3.28 5.75 16.84
C ARG A 150 4.53 4.88 16.73
N LEU A 151 4.78 4.02 17.71
CA LEU A 151 5.93 3.11 17.70
C LEU A 151 5.84 2.12 16.54
N TRP A 152 4.64 1.56 16.29
CA TRP A 152 4.39 0.72 15.12
C TRP A 152 4.66 1.48 13.82
N TYR A 153 4.12 2.69 13.67
CA TYR A 153 4.37 3.52 12.48
C TYR A 153 5.88 3.75 12.29
N TRP A 154 6.59 4.14 13.35
CA TRP A 154 8.04 4.29 13.32
C TRP A 154 8.77 3.00 12.94
N SER A 155 8.36 1.83 13.46
CA SER A 155 8.97 0.55 13.10
C SER A 155 8.74 0.17 11.64
N THR A 156 7.59 0.53 11.06
CA THR A 156 7.36 0.32 9.62
C THR A 156 8.17 1.28 8.77
N GLN A 157 8.34 2.54 9.19
CA GLN A 157 9.26 3.47 8.53
C GLN A 157 10.70 2.99 8.60
N LEU A 158 11.14 2.47 9.75
CA LEU A 158 12.46 1.86 9.93
C LEU A 158 12.64 0.63 9.04
N PHE A 159 11.66 -0.27 9.00
CA PHE A 159 11.69 -1.44 8.11
C PHE A 159 11.81 -1.05 6.63
N ARG A 160 11.02 -0.07 6.17
CA ARG A 160 11.11 0.46 4.80
C ARG A 160 12.47 1.10 4.53
N TRP A 161 13.03 1.83 5.49
CA TRP A 161 14.38 2.39 5.39
C TRP A 161 15.44 1.28 5.29
N ILE A 162 15.32 0.20 6.07
CA ILE A 162 16.20 -0.96 5.99
C ILE A 162 16.10 -1.63 4.62
N MET A 163 14.89 -1.79 4.07
CA MET A 163 14.73 -2.34 2.71
C MET A 163 15.38 -1.46 1.64
N ARG A 164 15.25 -0.13 1.74
CA ARG A 164 15.89 0.83 0.80
C ARG A 164 17.40 0.83 0.87
N ASN A 165 17.93 0.68 2.08
CA ASN A 165 19.35 0.82 2.36
C ASN A 165 19.96 -0.53 2.72
N ARG A 166 19.45 -1.63 2.16
CA ARG A 166 19.78 -3.00 2.57
C ARG A 166 21.29 -3.23 2.71
N ASP A 167 22.09 -2.78 1.74
CA ASP A 167 23.54 -2.95 1.79
C ASP A 167 24.20 -2.12 2.91
N THR A 168 23.72 -0.90 3.15
CA THR A 168 24.16 -0.04 4.27
C THR A 168 23.70 -0.59 5.62
N ALA A 169 22.47 -1.10 5.71
CA ALA A 169 21.91 -1.68 6.92
C ALA A 169 22.61 -3.00 7.29
N ILE A 170 22.89 -3.87 6.31
CA ILE A 170 23.68 -5.09 6.52
C ILE A 170 25.11 -4.75 6.96
N LYS A 171 25.73 -3.71 6.39
CA LYS A 171 27.06 -3.25 6.83
C LYS A 171 27.03 -2.71 8.26
N ALA A 172 26.03 -1.91 8.62
CA ALA A 172 25.89 -1.35 9.96
C ALA A 172 25.57 -2.40 11.04
N LEU A 173 24.84 -3.47 10.69
CA LEU A 173 24.51 -4.59 11.59
C LEU A 173 25.62 -5.64 11.73
N ARG A 174 26.69 -5.53 10.93
CA ARG A 174 27.89 -6.38 11.02
C ARG A 174 29.00 -5.77 11.88
N VAL A 175 28.79 -4.57 12.42
CA VAL A 175 29.64 -3.91 13.41
C VAL A 175 29.05 -4.15 14.79
#